data_AF-A0A239WMK0-F1
#
_entry.id   AF-A0A239WMK0-F1
#
_cell.length_a   1.000
_cell.length_b   1.000
_cell.length_c   1.000
_cell.angle_alpha   90.00
_cell.angle_beta   90.00
_cell.angle_gamma   90.00
#
_symmetry.space_group_name_H-M   'P 1'
#
loop_
_entity.id
_entity.type
_entity.pdbx_description
1 polymer ?
#
loop_
_entity_poly.entity_id
_entity_poly.type
_entity_poly.pdbx_seq_one_letter_code
_entity_poly.pdbx_strand_id
1 'polypeptide(L)'
;MVQHLYIANGGTIMYLKNGEVKNQARFDTDGDFVTEMMKLPTSGKFKDFGDYLIDETQTKEYFFDEQGKIYGSWKILKGKNILHPQQIVSYAAPKNPDSNNTEEISKSCLIIPMPETKAFKDENSPEADVYFTAMDDWNWYSAHLREEFEKLGVKELNVKKPYLSFKTAAERIILDPRKNVNGIKAYAFLYKENKPPIWINLIPDDNDWDAIKDYLRD
;
A
#
# COMPACT_ATOMS: atom_id res chain seq x y z
N MET A 1 14.67 15.24 -8.15
CA MET A 1 13.93 13.96 -8.30
C MET A 1 12.53 14.18 -7.74
N VAL A 2 11.49 13.75 -8.46
CA VAL A 2 10.08 13.88 -8.04
C VAL A 2 9.86 13.12 -6.74
N GLN A 3 9.14 13.74 -5.80
CA GLN A 3 8.71 13.10 -4.58
C GLN A 3 7.22 12.72 -4.68
N HIS A 4 6.35 13.69 -4.96
CA HIS A 4 4.92 13.45 -5.15
C HIS A 4 4.41 14.14 -6.42
N LEU A 5 3.45 13.54 -7.10
CA LEU A 5 2.80 14.09 -8.28
C LEU A 5 1.29 13.94 -8.16
N TYR A 6 0.61 15.08 -8.13
CA TYR A 6 -0.84 15.20 -7.98
C TYR A 6 -1.46 15.79 -9.25
N ILE A 7 -2.44 15.12 -9.82
CA ILE A 7 -3.18 15.55 -11.01
C ILE A 7 -4.66 15.59 -10.66
N ALA A 8 -5.28 16.76 -10.84
CA ALA A 8 -6.72 16.95 -10.71
C ALA A 8 -7.28 17.63 -11.95
N ASN A 9 -8.61 17.60 -12.08
CA ASN A 9 -9.32 18.30 -13.15
C ASN A 9 -9.07 19.82 -13.01
N GLY A 10 -8.12 20.34 -13.78
CA GLY A 10 -7.73 21.76 -13.75
C GLY A 10 -6.24 22.03 -13.48
N GLY A 11 -5.41 21.00 -13.29
CA GLY A 11 -3.97 21.19 -13.23
C GLY A 11 -3.18 20.02 -12.64
N THR A 12 -1.87 20.20 -12.64
CA THR A 12 -0.92 19.27 -12.03
C THR A 12 0.00 20.02 -11.08
N ILE A 13 0.27 19.37 -9.95
CA ILE A 13 1.17 19.87 -8.92
C ILE A 13 2.23 18.80 -8.68
N MET A 14 3.48 19.19 -8.79
CA MET A 14 4.64 18.34 -8.56
C MET A 14 5.39 18.83 -7.33
N TYR A 15 5.59 17.92 -6.40
CA TYR A 15 6.31 18.13 -5.16
C TYR A 15 7.66 17.43 -5.26
N LEU A 16 8.74 18.18 -5.05
CA LEU A 16 10.11 17.71 -5.20
C LEU A 16 10.72 17.31 -3.85
N LYS A 17 11.71 16.39 -3.88
CA LYS A 17 12.38 15.91 -2.66
C LYS A 17 13.01 17.00 -1.79
N ASN A 18 13.34 18.15 -2.38
CA ASN A 18 13.94 19.29 -1.69
C ASN A 18 12.88 20.23 -1.05
N GLY A 19 11.61 19.87 -1.06
CA GLY A 19 10.53 20.68 -0.46
C GLY A 19 9.94 21.73 -1.41
N GLU A 20 10.36 21.76 -2.68
CA GLU A 20 9.83 22.69 -3.69
C GLU A 20 8.56 22.15 -4.33
N VAL A 21 7.66 23.08 -4.67
CA VAL A 21 6.44 22.82 -5.44
C VAL A 21 6.58 23.46 -6.81
N LYS A 22 6.13 22.75 -7.85
CA LYS A 22 5.91 23.30 -9.19
C LYS A 22 4.48 22.99 -9.60
N ASN A 23 3.78 23.96 -10.18
CA ASN A 23 2.39 23.81 -10.58
C ASN A 23 2.16 24.25 -12.03
N GLN A 24 1.16 23.66 -12.67
CA GLN A 24 0.75 24.01 -14.02
C GLN A 24 -0.74 23.69 -14.21
N ALA A 25 -1.53 24.67 -14.64
CA ALA A 25 -2.99 24.52 -14.78
C ALA A 25 -3.41 23.66 -15.99
N ARG A 26 -2.62 23.64 -17.08
CA ARG A 26 -2.88 22.82 -18.28
C ARG A 26 -1.58 22.36 -18.93
N PHE A 27 -1.59 21.12 -19.39
CA PHE A 27 -0.54 20.55 -20.22
C PHE A 27 -1.07 20.37 -21.64
N ASP A 28 -0.53 21.16 -22.57
CA ASP A 28 -0.68 20.98 -24.02
C ASP A 28 0.70 20.60 -24.59
N THR A 29 1.29 19.47 -24.16
CA THR A 29 2.60 19.05 -24.68
C THR A 29 2.62 17.59 -25.09
N ASP A 30 3.26 17.32 -26.23
CA ASP A 30 3.49 15.98 -26.81
C ASP A 30 4.72 15.26 -26.21
N GLY A 31 5.32 15.81 -25.14
CA GLY A 31 6.58 15.34 -24.53
C GLY A 31 6.40 14.69 -23.15
N ASP A 32 7.51 14.24 -22.53
CA ASP A 32 7.49 13.74 -21.15
C ASP A 32 7.11 14.87 -20.18
N PHE A 33 5.86 14.76 -19.70
CA PHE A 33 5.23 15.68 -18.78
C PHE A 33 6.10 16.04 -17.57
N VAL A 34 6.77 15.04 -16.96
CA VAL A 34 7.58 15.27 -15.76
C VAL A 34 8.80 16.13 -16.10
N THR A 35 9.41 15.87 -17.26
CA THR A 35 10.55 16.63 -17.75
C THR A 35 10.18 18.09 -18.00
N GLU A 36 9.00 18.37 -18.56
CA GLU A 36 8.53 19.74 -18.75
C GLU A 36 8.20 20.44 -17.43
N MET A 37 7.53 19.76 -16.48
CA MET A 37 7.27 20.31 -15.16
C MET A 37 8.57 20.71 -14.44
N MET A 38 9.66 19.96 -14.62
CA MET A 38 10.94 20.26 -13.97
C MET A 38 11.53 21.61 -14.40
N LYS A 39 11.21 22.08 -15.62
CA LYS A 39 11.69 23.37 -16.16
C LYS A 39 10.96 24.58 -15.58
N LEU A 40 9.78 24.39 -15.00
CA LEU A 40 8.99 25.49 -14.42
C LEU A 40 9.70 26.12 -13.22
N PRO A 41 9.49 27.41 -12.93
CA PRO A 41 9.96 27.99 -11.68
C PRO A 41 9.28 27.34 -10.47
N THR A 42 9.93 27.43 -9.31
CA THR A 42 9.32 27.01 -8.03
C THR A 42 8.13 27.90 -7.73
N SER A 43 6.95 27.31 -7.56
CA SER A 43 5.69 28.01 -7.25
C SER A 43 5.43 28.14 -5.76
N GLY A 44 6.14 27.36 -4.94
CA GLY A 44 6.05 27.41 -3.49
C GLY A 44 6.84 26.31 -2.81
N LYS A 45 6.57 26.11 -1.52
CA LYS A 45 7.19 25.05 -0.70
C LYS A 45 6.14 24.18 -0.01
N PHE A 46 6.57 23.00 0.43
CA PHE A 46 5.73 22.08 1.19
C PHE A 46 6.50 21.38 2.31
N LYS A 47 5.74 20.81 3.24
CA LYS A 47 6.21 19.85 4.25
C LYS A 47 5.46 18.54 4.10
N ASP A 48 6.19 17.44 4.22
CA ASP A 48 5.67 16.06 4.14
C ASP A 48 5.52 15.49 5.56
N PHE A 49 4.35 14.92 5.87
CA PHE A 49 4.05 14.29 7.15
C PHE A 49 3.85 12.77 7.03
N GLY A 50 4.10 12.20 5.86
CA GLY A 50 4.10 10.76 5.59
C GLY A 50 2.80 10.24 4.98
N ASP A 51 1.66 10.77 5.41
CA ASP A 51 0.28 10.44 5.01
C ASP A 51 -0.48 11.63 4.38
N TYR A 52 0.03 12.84 4.57
CA TYR A 52 -0.39 14.05 3.88
C TYR A 52 0.79 15.01 3.68
N LEU A 53 0.57 16.04 2.88
CA LEU A 53 1.45 17.20 2.80
C LEU A 53 0.72 18.49 3.17
N ILE A 54 1.50 19.50 3.57
CA ILE A 54 1.05 20.86 3.80
C ILE A 54 1.85 21.78 2.90
N ASP A 55 1.16 22.57 2.08
CA ASP A 55 1.78 23.63 1.27
C ASP A 55 1.89 24.97 2.04
N GLU A 56 2.44 26.00 1.39
CA GLU A 56 2.54 27.34 2.00
C GLU A 56 1.19 27.96 2.34
N THR A 57 0.09 27.54 1.69
CA THR A 57 -1.27 28.01 1.99
C THR A 57 -1.88 27.35 3.23
N GLN A 58 -1.13 26.46 3.89
CA GLN A 58 -1.61 25.61 4.99
C GLN A 58 -2.71 24.62 4.58
N THR A 59 -2.82 24.33 3.28
CA THR A 59 -3.78 23.34 2.78
C THR A 59 -3.20 21.95 3.02
N LYS A 60 -4.00 21.08 3.64
CA LYS A 60 -3.65 19.66 3.85
C LYS A 60 -4.15 18.84 2.68
N GLU A 61 -3.24 18.15 2.01
CA GLU A 61 -3.55 17.22 0.94
C GLU A 61 -3.19 15.81 1.38
N TYR A 62 -4.21 14.95 1.50
CA TYR A 62 -4.05 13.57 1.96
C TYR A 62 -3.67 12.64 0.82
N PHE A 63 -2.83 11.65 1.11
CA PHE A 63 -2.41 10.63 0.14
C PHE A 63 -3.38 9.45 0.10
N PHE A 64 -3.97 9.11 1.24
CA PHE A 64 -4.78 7.90 1.43
C PHE A 64 -6.17 8.25 1.99
N ASP A 65 -7.18 7.47 1.59
CA ASP A 65 -8.49 7.49 2.25
C ASP A 65 -8.46 6.73 3.59
N GLU A 66 -9.59 6.69 4.28
CA GLU A 66 -9.73 6.01 5.58
C GLU A 66 -9.46 4.50 5.51
N GLN A 67 -9.58 3.92 4.32
CA GLN A 67 -9.32 2.53 4.03
C GLN A 67 -7.87 2.32 3.54
N GLY A 68 -7.05 3.37 3.43
CA GLY A 68 -5.66 3.27 2.98
C GLY A 68 -5.49 3.14 1.46
N LYS A 69 -6.55 3.39 0.68
CA LYS A 69 -6.46 3.48 -0.78
C LYS A 69 -5.86 4.83 -1.14
N ILE A 70 -4.93 4.82 -2.08
CA ILE A 70 -4.32 6.02 -2.62
C ILE A 70 -5.39 6.79 -3.41
N TYR A 71 -5.56 8.09 -3.14
CA TYR A 71 -6.47 8.91 -3.94
C TYR A 71 -6.02 8.91 -5.40
N GLY A 72 -6.97 8.68 -6.33
CA GLY A 72 -6.68 8.52 -7.76
C GLY A 72 -6.07 9.75 -8.45
N SER A 73 -6.12 10.91 -7.77
CA SER A 73 -5.43 12.13 -8.17
C SER A 73 -3.91 12.01 -8.06
N TRP A 74 -3.38 11.18 -7.14
CA TRP A 74 -1.95 10.93 -7.05
C TRP A 74 -1.47 9.96 -8.12
N LYS A 75 -0.42 10.34 -8.85
CA LYS A 75 0.22 9.52 -9.88
C LYS A 75 1.58 8.98 -9.46
N ILE A 76 2.30 9.74 -8.63
CA ILE A 76 3.58 9.35 -8.03
C ILE A 76 3.53 9.71 -6.55
N LEU A 77 3.90 8.77 -5.68
CA LEU A 77 4.07 9.02 -4.24
C LEU A 77 5.41 8.49 -3.77
N LYS A 78 6.16 9.32 -3.04
CA LYS A 78 7.52 9.00 -2.56
C LYS A 78 8.43 8.46 -3.68
N GLY A 79 8.27 9.00 -4.89
CA GLY A 79 9.01 8.60 -6.10
C GLY A 79 8.57 7.27 -6.73
N LYS A 80 7.50 6.64 -6.25
CA LYS A 80 6.95 5.39 -6.80
C LYS A 80 5.74 5.70 -7.69
N ASN A 81 5.71 5.15 -8.90
CA ASN A 81 4.53 5.22 -9.77
C ASN A 81 3.37 4.47 -9.12
N ILE A 82 2.18 5.07 -9.15
CA ILE A 82 0.96 4.46 -8.62
C ILE A 82 0.27 3.70 -9.75
N LEU A 83 0.31 2.37 -9.67
CA LEU A 83 -0.30 1.48 -10.65
C LEU A 83 -1.64 0.91 -10.16
N HIS A 84 -1.87 0.92 -8.85
CA HIS A 84 -3.08 0.39 -8.23
C HIS A 84 -3.43 1.21 -6.98
N PRO A 85 -4.71 1.50 -6.68
CA PRO A 85 -5.10 2.27 -5.50
C PRO A 85 -4.64 1.64 -4.17
N GLN A 86 -4.56 0.32 -4.09
CA GLN A 86 -4.11 -0.41 -2.89
C GLN A 86 -2.60 -0.71 -2.87
N GLN A 87 -1.82 -0.12 -3.78
CA GLN A 87 -0.38 -0.32 -3.83
C GLN A 87 0.30 0.11 -2.53
N ILE A 88 1.16 -0.74 -1.99
CA ILE A 88 1.88 -0.44 -0.76
C ILE A 88 3.01 0.55 -1.06
N VAL A 89 2.86 1.79 -0.59
CA VAL A 89 3.83 2.88 -0.79
C VAL A 89 4.32 3.49 0.52
N SER A 90 3.57 3.31 1.60
CA SER A 90 3.95 3.71 2.96
C SER A 90 3.87 2.51 3.89
N TYR A 91 4.98 2.16 4.54
CA TYR A 91 5.07 0.98 5.41
C TYR A 91 6.22 1.14 6.41
N ALA A 92 6.13 0.43 7.53
CA ALA A 92 7.23 0.32 8.47
C ALA A 92 8.24 -0.72 7.96
N ALA A 93 9.44 -0.24 7.60
CA ALA A 93 10.58 -1.12 7.36
C ALA A 93 11.24 -1.51 8.70
N PRO A 94 11.69 -2.76 8.87
CA PRO A 94 12.48 -3.13 10.04
C PRO A 94 13.79 -2.33 10.07
N LYS A 95 14.22 -1.87 11.26
CA LYS A 95 15.45 -1.07 11.42
C LYS A 95 16.70 -1.85 10.98
N ASN A 96 16.75 -3.14 11.29
CA ASN A 96 17.83 -4.07 10.94
C ASN A 96 17.20 -5.35 10.37
N PRO A 97 16.91 -5.42 9.05
CA PRO A 97 16.41 -6.64 8.44
C PRO A 97 17.48 -7.73 8.52
N ASP A 98 17.19 -8.81 9.24
CA ASP A 98 17.99 -10.04 9.23
C ASP A 98 17.30 -11.08 8.34
N SER A 99 18.11 -11.77 7.53
CA SER A 99 17.70 -12.92 6.71
C SER A 99 17.00 -14.02 7.51
N ASN A 100 17.35 -14.22 8.79
CA ASN A 100 16.68 -15.20 9.65
C ASN A 100 15.22 -14.81 9.94
N ASN A 101 14.92 -13.52 9.96
CA ASN A 101 13.61 -12.97 10.29
C ASN A 101 12.82 -12.45 9.08
N THR A 102 13.37 -12.59 7.87
CA THR A 102 12.77 -12.10 6.63
C THR A 102 12.44 -13.25 5.68
N GLU A 103 11.17 -13.37 5.30
CA GLU A 103 10.70 -14.29 4.27
C GLU A 103 10.84 -13.63 2.90
N GLU A 104 11.47 -14.32 1.96
CA GLU A 104 11.58 -13.80 0.59
C GLU A 104 10.40 -14.29 -0.26
N ILE A 105 9.64 -13.34 -0.80
CA ILE A 105 8.47 -13.57 -1.63
C ILE A 105 8.88 -13.40 -3.09
N SER A 106 9.07 -14.51 -3.78
CA SER A 106 9.63 -14.54 -5.14
C SER A 106 8.61 -14.88 -6.22
N LYS A 107 7.40 -15.31 -5.87
CA LYS A 107 6.36 -15.73 -6.81
C LYS A 107 5.04 -15.07 -6.49
N SER A 108 4.16 -15.01 -7.49
CA SER A 108 2.80 -14.51 -7.30
C SER A 108 2.05 -15.34 -6.27
N CYS A 109 1.57 -14.72 -5.20
CA CYS A 109 0.89 -15.40 -4.10
C CYS A 109 -0.03 -14.47 -3.31
N LEU A 110 -1.02 -15.09 -2.67
CA LEU A 110 -1.77 -14.49 -1.59
C LEU A 110 -0.99 -14.69 -0.28
N ILE A 111 -0.99 -13.69 0.59
CA ILE A 111 -0.39 -13.78 1.92
C ILE A 111 -1.41 -13.30 2.94
N ILE A 112 -1.80 -14.18 3.86
CA ILE A 112 -2.66 -13.84 4.99
C ILE A 112 -1.86 -14.09 6.27
N PRO A 113 -1.26 -13.07 6.88
CA PRO A 113 -0.53 -13.25 8.13
C PRO A 113 -1.46 -13.75 9.23
N MET A 114 -1.06 -14.81 9.92
CA MET A 114 -1.79 -15.29 11.09
C MET A 114 -1.82 -14.19 12.17
N PRO A 115 -2.98 -13.91 12.79
CA PRO A 115 -3.08 -13.05 13.95
C PRO A 115 -2.24 -13.56 15.12
N GLU A 116 -1.84 -12.67 16.03
CA GLU A 116 -1.11 -13.08 17.22
C GLU A 116 -2.02 -13.89 18.15
N THR A 117 -1.60 -15.12 18.47
CA THR A 117 -2.31 -15.98 19.42
C THR A 117 -2.26 -15.40 20.83
N LYS A 118 -3.43 -15.21 21.44
CA LYS A 118 -3.55 -14.70 22.82
C LYS A 118 -4.06 -15.79 23.76
N ALA A 119 -3.45 -15.86 24.95
CA ALA A 119 -3.90 -16.72 26.05
C ALA A 119 -4.63 -15.87 27.10
N PHE A 120 -5.69 -16.43 27.70
CA PHE A 120 -6.49 -15.77 28.73
C PHE A 120 -6.39 -16.55 30.04
N LYS A 121 -6.43 -15.84 31.17
CA LYS A 121 -6.46 -16.49 32.49
C LYS A 121 -7.80 -17.17 32.77
N ASP A 122 -8.86 -16.61 32.20
CA ASP A 122 -10.22 -17.15 32.20
C ASP A 122 -10.74 -17.11 30.76
N GLU A 123 -10.93 -18.30 30.17
CA GLU A 123 -11.41 -18.46 28.79
C GLU A 123 -12.90 -18.15 28.65
N ASN A 124 -13.65 -18.00 29.76
CA ASN A 124 -15.05 -17.57 29.75
C ASN A 124 -15.22 -16.08 30.03
N SER A 125 -14.11 -15.32 30.12
CA SER A 125 -14.19 -13.87 30.29
C SER A 125 -14.77 -13.18 29.05
N PRO A 126 -15.47 -12.04 29.18
CA PRO A 126 -15.92 -11.26 28.04
C PRO A 126 -14.79 -10.92 27.06
N GLU A 127 -13.57 -10.68 27.57
CA GLU A 127 -12.41 -10.37 26.72
C GLU A 127 -11.94 -11.59 25.91
N ALA A 128 -12.05 -12.80 26.46
CA ALA A 128 -11.74 -14.04 25.76
C ALA A 128 -12.79 -14.33 24.68
N ASP A 129 -14.08 -14.17 25.01
CA ASP A 129 -15.20 -14.36 24.09
C ASP A 129 -15.10 -13.47 22.85
N VAL A 130 -14.81 -12.16 23.04
CA VAL A 130 -14.59 -11.21 21.94
C VAL A 130 -13.41 -11.62 21.07
N TYR A 131 -12.30 -12.08 21.68
CA TYR A 131 -11.13 -12.50 20.92
C TYR A 131 -11.39 -13.78 20.12
N PHE A 132 -12.04 -14.79 20.71
CA PHE A 132 -12.35 -16.03 20.01
C PHE A 132 -13.34 -15.81 18.89
N THR A 133 -14.35 -14.96 19.09
CA THR A 133 -15.26 -14.54 18.02
C THR A 133 -14.49 -13.89 16.85
N ALA A 134 -13.58 -12.96 17.14
CA ALA A 134 -12.76 -12.33 16.10
C ALA A 134 -11.82 -13.32 15.38
N MET A 135 -11.33 -14.35 16.07
CA MET A 135 -10.53 -15.42 15.45
C MET A 135 -11.38 -16.33 14.57
N ASP A 136 -12.62 -16.64 14.98
CA ASP A 136 -13.57 -17.42 14.18
C ASP A 136 -13.96 -16.67 12.90
N ASP A 137 -14.26 -15.38 13.01
CA ASP A 137 -14.50 -14.50 11.87
C ASP A 137 -13.27 -14.48 10.95
N TRP A 138 -12.07 -14.27 11.50
CA TRP A 138 -10.84 -14.28 10.72
C TRP A 138 -10.62 -15.61 10.00
N ASN A 139 -10.86 -16.74 10.69
CA ASN A 139 -10.75 -18.08 10.10
C ASN A 139 -11.73 -18.27 8.93
N TRP A 140 -12.97 -17.82 9.09
CA TRP A 140 -13.99 -17.90 8.05
C TRP A 140 -13.62 -17.03 6.84
N TYR A 141 -13.30 -15.75 7.06
CA TYR A 141 -12.97 -14.83 5.97
C TYR A 141 -11.67 -15.21 5.26
N SER A 142 -10.63 -15.64 6.00
CA SER A 142 -9.37 -16.09 5.40
C SER A 142 -9.54 -17.36 4.55
N ALA A 143 -10.39 -18.30 4.97
CA ALA A 143 -10.72 -19.49 4.19
C ALA A 143 -11.46 -19.13 2.91
N HIS A 144 -12.49 -18.28 3.00
CA HIS A 144 -13.25 -17.84 1.83
C HIS A 144 -12.38 -17.03 0.86
N LEU A 145 -11.54 -16.13 1.36
CA LEU A 145 -10.59 -15.37 0.54
C LEU A 145 -9.61 -16.31 -0.20
N ARG A 146 -9.08 -17.32 0.50
CA ARG A 146 -8.20 -18.33 -0.09
C ARG A 146 -8.89 -19.05 -1.26
N GLU A 147 -10.14 -19.50 -1.06
CA GLU A 147 -10.91 -20.18 -2.10
C GLU A 147 -11.11 -19.29 -3.34
N GLU A 148 -11.43 -18.01 -3.17
CA GLU A 148 -11.58 -17.07 -4.28
C GLU A 148 -10.26 -16.88 -5.07
N PHE A 149 -9.12 -16.75 -4.38
CA PHE A 149 -7.83 -16.64 -5.05
C PHE A 149 -7.36 -17.94 -5.70
N GLU A 150 -7.71 -19.10 -5.13
CA GLU A 150 -7.43 -20.39 -5.76
C GLU A 150 -8.17 -20.55 -7.09
N LYS A 151 -9.42 -20.05 -7.20
CA LYS A 151 -10.16 -19.99 -8.48
C LYS A 151 -9.46 -19.12 -9.53
N LEU A 152 -8.68 -18.13 -9.10
CA LEU A 152 -7.84 -17.28 -9.95
C LEU A 152 -6.45 -17.88 -10.20
N GLY A 153 -6.16 -19.09 -9.70
CA GLY A 153 -4.86 -19.75 -9.84
C GLY A 153 -3.76 -19.19 -8.94
N VAL A 154 -4.11 -18.36 -7.94
CA VAL A 154 -3.19 -17.78 -6.98
C VAL A 154 -3.25 -18.58 -5.68
N LYS A 155 -2.11 -19.14 -5.26
CA LYS A 155 -2.03 -19.89 -4.01
C LYS A 155 -1.62 -19.00 -2.85
N GLU A 156 -2.13 -19.32 -1.66
CA GLU A 156 -1.61 -18.73 -0.43
C GLU A 156 -0.19 -19.23 -0.14
N LEU A 157 0.66 -18.32 0.32
CA LEU A 157 1.94 -18.64 0.93
C LEU A 157 1.83 -18.53 2.46
N ASN A 158 1.99 -19.66 3.14
CA ASN A 158 2.11 -19.71 4.59
C ASN A 158 3.45 -19.11 5.03
N VAL A 159 3.41 -17.87 5.53
CA VAL A 159 4.59 -17.15 5.98
C VAL A 159 5.02 -17.63 7.37
N LYS A 160 6.32 -17.89 7.55
CA LYS A 160 6.87 -18.36 8.84
C LYS A 160 7.70 -17.30 9.56
N LYS A 161 8.08 -16.24 8.87
CA LYS A 161 8.96 -15.19 9.39
C LYS A 161 8.19 -13.88 9.57
N PRO A 162 8.58 -13.04 10.54
CA PRO A 162 7.84 -11.84 10.88
C PRO A 162 7.90 -10.75 9.81
N TYR A 163 8.92 -10.72 8.95
CA TYR A 163 9.04 -9.71 7.90
C TYR A 163 8.87 -10.32 6.52
N LEU A 164 8.22 -9.57 5.63
CA LEU A 164 8.01 -9.95 4.24
C LEU A 164 8.94 -9.14 3.34
N SER A 165 9.63 -9.81 2.44
CA SER A 165 10.47 -9.16 1.45
C SER A 165 10.00 -9.47 0.04
N PHE A 166 9.56 -8.42 -0.66
CA PHE A 166 9.11 -8.47 -2.04
C PHE A 166 10.18 -7.90 -2.96
N LYS A 167 10.40 -8.54 -4.11
CA LYS A 167 11.30 -8.04 -5.15
C LYS A 167 10.48 -7.45 -6.29
N THR A 168 10.41 -6.13 -6.36
CA THR A 168 9.74 -5.44 -7.48
C THR A 168 10.75 -5.16 -8.59
N ALA A 169 10.27 -4.74 -9.77
CA ALA A 169 11.13 -4.30 -10.86
C ALA A 169 12.02 -3.09 -10.48
N ALA A 170 11.55 -2.22 -9.59
CA ALA A 170 12.24 -0.99 -9.22
C ALA A 170 13.12 -1.14 -7.97
N GLU A 171 12.65 -1.90 -6.99
CA GLU A 171 13.28 -1.98 -5.66
C GLU A 171 12.89 -3.25 -4.89
N ARG A 172 13.59 -3.48 -3.78
CA ARG A 172 13.22 -4.48 -2.78
C ARG A 172 12.41 -3.81 -1.66
N ILE A 173 11.21 -4.32 -1.40
CA ILE A 173 10.34 -3.85 -0.32
C ILE A 173 10.46 -4.84 0.83
N ILE A 174 10.85 -4.38 2.02
CA ILE A 174 10.85 -5.18 3.25
C ILE A 174 9.87 -4.54 4.23
N LEU A 175 8.77 -5.22 4.56
CA LEU A 175 7.72 -4.70 5.42
C LEU A 175 7.44 -5.60 6.62
N ASP A 176 7.03 -5.00 7.72
CA ASP A 176 6.41 -5.68 8.85
C ASP A 176 4.88 -5.71 8.66
N PRO A 177 4.27 -6.87 8.34
CA PRO A 177 2.84 -6.98 8.06
C PRO A 177 1.98 -6.75 9.31
N ARG A 178 2.58 -6.67 10.51
CA ARG A 178 1.88 -6.34 11.75
C ARG A 178 1.75 -4.83 11.95
N LYS A 179 2.44 -4.01 11.17
CA LYS A 179 2.36 -2.54 11.23
C LYS A 179 1.43 -2.00 10.17
N ASN A 180 1.08 -0.73 10.30
CA ASN A 180 0.21 -0.10 9.33
C ASN A 180 0.91 0.03 7.98
N VAL A 181 0.14 -0.20 6.92
CA VAL A 181 0.49 0.08 5.53
C VAL A 181 -0.48 1.12 4.99
N ASN A 182 0.02 2.14 4.31
CA ASN A 182 -0.78 3.26 3.81
C ASN A 182 -1.73 3.86 4.88
N GLY A 183 -1.31 3.87 6.15
CA GLY A 183 -2.10 4.40 7.27
C GLY A 183 -3.02 3.38 7.96
N ILE A 184 -3.30 2.22 7.36
CA ILE A 184 -4.25 1.22 7.88
C ILE A 184 -3.59 -0.07 8.36
N LYS A 185 -4.31 -0.85 9.16
CA LYS A 185 -3.95 -2.24 9.47
C LYS A 185 -4.46 -3.16 8.36
N ALA A 186 -3.57 -3.60 7.48
CA ALA A 186 -3.90 -4.62 6.48
C ALA A 186 -3.78 -6.04 7.06
N TYR A 187 -4.70 -6.91 6.66
CA TYR A 187 -4.77 -8.31 7.10
C TYR A 187 -4.46 -9.32 5.99
N ALA A 188 -4.40 -8.86 4.74
CA ALA A 188 -4.05 -9.70 3.60
C ALA A 188 -3.27 -8.87 2.57
N PHE A 189 -2.35 -9.53 1.89
CA PHE A 189 -1.50 -8.96 0.87
C PHE A 189 -1.55 -9.83 -0.38
N LEU A 190 -1.58 -9.17 -1.53
CA LEU A 190 -1.44 -9.82 -2.82
C LEU A 190 -0.16 -9.33 -3.47
N TYR A 191 0.64 -10.28 -3.93
CA TYR A 191 1.86 -9.99 -4.65
C TYR A 191 1.85 -10.73 -5.98
N LYS A 192 2.19 -10.00 -7.04
CA LYS A 192 2.56 -10.55 -8.34
C LYS A 192 4.05 -10.31 -8.56
N GLU A 193 4.75 -11.33 -9.06
CA GLU A 193 6.19 -11.26 -9.32
C GLU A 193 6.57 -9.99 -10.09
N ASN A 194 7.62 -9.29 -9.64
CA ASN A 194 8.12 -8.03 -10.20
C ASN A 194 7.18 -6.82 -10.11
N LYS A 195 5.97 -6.95 -9.55
CA LYS A 195 5.08 -5.83 -9.28
C LYS A 195 5.17 -5.33 -7.84
N PRO A 196 4.87 -4.04 -7.59
CA PRO A 196 4.59 -3.58 -6.24
C PRO A 196 3.48 -4.44 -5.58
N PRO A 197 3.65 -4.88 -4.32
CA PRO A 197 2.58 -5.58 -3.60
C PRO A 197 1.42 -4.63 -3.33
N ILE A 198 0.21 -5.19 -3.26
CA ILE A 198 -0.99 -4.49 -2.81
C ILE A 198 -1.51 -5.11 -1.51
N TRP A 199 -2.17 -4.31 -0.69
CA TRP A 199 -3.01 -4.86 0.38
C TRP A 199 -4.40 -5.16 -0.20
N ILE A 200 -5.09 -6.14 0.38
CA ILE A 200 -6.48 -6.47 0.02
C ILE A 200 -7.32 -6.64 1.29
N ASN A 201 -8.64 -6.53 1.16
CA ASN A 201 -9.54 -6.77 2.28
C ASN A 201 -9.60 -8.27 2.59
N LEU A 202 -9.63 -8.59 3.89
CA LEU A 202 -9.80 -9.98 4.34
C LEU A 202 -11.19 -10.50 3.96
N ILE A 203 -12.21 -9.63 4.07
CA ILE A 203 -13.58 -9.90 3.66
C ILE A 203 -13.62 -9.89 2.12
N PRO A 204 -13.90 -11.03 1.46
CA PRO A 204 -13.88 -11.12 0.01
C PRO A 204 -14.78 -10.10 -0.71
N ASP A 205 -15.97 -9.86 -0.17
CA ASP A 205 -16.99 -8.99 -0.78
C ASP A 205 -16.62 -7.50 -0.75
N ASP A 206 -15.69 -7.10 0.12
CA ASP A 206 -15.18 -5.72 0.22
C ASP A 206 -14.07 -5.44 -0.81
N ASN A 207 -13.67 -6.44 -1.60
CA ASN A 207 -12.64 -6.28 -2.61
C ASN A 207 -13.22 -5.87 -3.96
N ASP A 208 -12.50 -4.98 -4.66
CA ASP A 208 -12.72 -4.73 -6.08
C ASP A 208 -12.04 -5.84 -6.89
N TRP A 209 -12.81 -6.89 -7.19
CA TRP A 209 -12.30 -8.07 -7.89
C TRP A 209 -11.84 -7.79 -9.32
N ASP A 210 -12.37 -6.77 -9.98
CA ASP A 210 -11.94 -6.43 -11.34
C ASP A 210 -10.57 -5.74 -11.30
N ALA A 211 -10.37 -4.81 -10.37
CA ALA A 211 -9.05 -4.21 -10.12
C ALA A 211 -7.99 -5.26 -9.72
N ILE A 212 -8.36 -6.25 -8.89
CA ILE A 212 -7.49 -7.37 -8.52
C ILE A 212 -7.12 -8.23 -9.73
N LYS A 213 -8.09 -8.57 -10.59
CA LYS A 213 -7.82 -9.36 -11.81
C LYS A 213 -6.88 -8.61 -12.74
N ASP A 214 -7.06 -7.31 -12.90
CA ASP A 214 -6.17 -6.48 -13.73
C ASP A 214 -4.77 -6.41 -13.13
N TYR A 215 -4.64 -6.23 -11.81
CA TYR A 215 -3.35 -6.36 -11.12
C TYR A 215 -2.67 -7.73 -11.38
N LEU A 216 -3.44 -8.81 -11.44
CA LEU A 216 -2.93 -10.16 -11.71
C LEU A 216 -2.66 -10.45 -13.19
N ARG A 217 -3.16 -9.66 -14.14
CA ARG A 217 -2.97 -9.87 -15.59
C ARG A 217 -1.66 -9.28 -16.11
N ASP A 218 -1.43 -7.99 -15.86
CA ASP A 218 -0.24 -7.27 -16.39
C ASP A 218 1.07 -7.69 -15.72
#